data_AF-A0A2X3ER44-F1
#
_entry.id   AF-A0A2X3ER44-F1
#
_cell.length_a   1.000
_cell.length_b   1.000
_cell.length_c   1.000
_cell.angle_alpha   90.00
_cell.angle_beta   90.00
_cell.angle_gamma   90.00
#
_symmetry.space_group_name_H-M   'P 1'
#
loop_
_entity.id
_entity.type
_entity.pdbx_description
1 polymer ?
#
loop_
_entity_poly.entity_id
_entity_poly.type
_entity_poly.pdbx_seq_one_letter_code
_entity_poly.pdbx_strand_id
1 'polypeptide(L)'
;MLAQPLGADRKGRREARIVRVLVPKTSQIVGRYFTDAGVGFVVPDDSRLSFDILIPPEEIMGARMGYVVVVELTQRPTRRTKAVGKIVEVLGDNMGTGMAVDMALRTHEIPYVWPPAVEKQVSGLKEQVPEEAKAGRVDLRSLPLVTIDGEDARDFDDAVYCEKKTRRRAGACGSPLPTSATTCARGRRWMRKRAVVAPRSTSRRR
;
A
#
# COMPACT_ATOMS: atom_id res chain seq x y z
N MET A 1 -0.83 -19.96 11.08
CA MET A 1 -0.67 -20.58 12.42
C MET A 1 -1.69 -21.69 12.55
N LEU A 2 -1.37 -22.80 13.22
CA LEU A 2 -2.27 -23.93 13.43
C LEU A 2 -2.81 -23.88 14.87
N ALA A 3 -4.13 -23.80 15.02
CA ALA A 3 -4.80 -23.76 16.32
C ALA A 3 -5.89 -24.84 16.37
N GLN A 4 -6.02 -25.49 17.52
CA GLN A 4 -7.04 -26.51 17.81
C GLN A 4 -8.12 -25.88 18.71
N PRO A 5 -9.41 -25.95 18.35
CA PRO A 5 -10.48 -25.45 19.21
C PRO A 5 -10.56 -26.27 20.50
N LEU A 6 -10.70 -25.59 21.65
CA LEU A 6 -10.83 -26.22 22.97
C LEU A 6 -12.29 -26.27 23.46
N GLY A 7 -13.16 -25.39 22.96
CA GLY A 7 -14.56 -25.26 23.38
C GLY A 7 -15.03 -23.80 23.35
N ALA A 8 -16.15 -23.52 24.02
CA ALA A 8 -16.62 -22.16 24.27
C ALA A 8 -16.50 -21.83 25.77
N ASP A 9 -15.97 -20.64 26.09
CA ASP A 9 -15.99 -20.06 27.44
C ASP A 9 -17.45 -19.89 27.93
N ARG A 10 -17.66 -19.69 29.23
CA ARG A 10 -18.95 -19.42 29.87
C ARG A 10 -19.74 -18.26 29.23
N LYS A 11 -19.05 -17.37 28.49
CA LYS A 11 -19.60 -16.25 27.71
C LYS A 11 -19.85 -16.58 26.22
N GLY A 12 -19.76 -17.84 25.80
CA GLY A 12 -19.96 -18.27 24.41
C GLY A 12 -18.80 -17.95 23.46
N ARG A 13 -17.66 -17.45 23.96
CA ARG A 13 -16.48 -17.13 23.14
C ARG A 13 -15.70 -18.41 22.84
N ARG A 14 -15.34 -18.62 21.57
CA ARG A 14 -14.57 -19.80 21.16
C ARG A 14 -13.12 -19.66 21.61
N GLU A 15 -12.63 -20.65 22.34
CA GLU A 15 -11.24 -20.75 22.76
C GLU A 15 -10.49 -21.74 21.88
N ALA A 16 -9.19 -21.49 21.67
CA ALA A 16 -8.33 -22.36 20.89
C ALA A 16 -6.93 -22.47 21.51
N ARG A 17 -6.33 -23.66 21.41
CA ARG A 17 -4.93 -23.92 21.75
C ARG A 17 -4.07 -23.79 20.52
N ILE A 18 -2.95 -23.08 20.67
CA ILE A 18 -1.90 -23.01 19.66
C ILE A 18 -1.20 -24.37 19.60
N VAL A 19 -1.30 -25.06 18.45
CA VAL A 19 -0.59 -26.34 18.25
C VAL A 19 0.79 -26.07 17.68
N ARG A 20 0.86 -25.25 16.62
CA ARG A 20 2.11 -24.95 15.93
C ARG A 20 2.06 -23.60 15.23
N VAL A 21 3.16 -22.86 15.28
CA VAL A 21 3.37 -21.66 14.46
C VAL A 21 3.88 -22.10 13.08
N LEU A 22 3.12 -21.80 12.02
CA LEU A 22 3.47 -22.18 10.64
C LEU A 22 4.46 -21.19 10.04
N VAL A 23 4.08 -19.91 10.03
CA VAL A 23 4.92 -18.81 9.57
C VAL A 23 5.23 -17.94 10.78
N PRO A 24 6.48 -17.97 11.28
CA PRO A 24 6.92 -17.06 12.30
C PRO A 24 6.94 -15.63 11.72
N LYS A 25 6.26 -14.66 12.37
CA LYS A 25 6.40 -13.25 12.00
C LYS A 25 7.77 -12.75 12.45
N THR A 26 8.71 -12.60 11.51
CA THR A 26 10.03 -11.98 11.69
C THR A 26 10.02 -10.62 11.04
N SER A 27 9.14 -9.76 11.56
CA SER A 27 9.03 -8.40 11.08
C SER A 27 9.89 -7.48 11.93
N GLN A 28 10.37 -6.43 11.30
CA GLN A 28 11.00 -5.31 11.97
C GLN A 28 10.00 -4.69 12.96
N ILE A 29 10.45 -4.40 14.16
CA ILE A 29 9.67 -3.78 15.21
C ILE A 29 10.20 -2.38 15.41
N VAL A 30 9.33 -1.39 15.28
CA VAL A 30 9.65 0.00 15.60
C VAL A 30 9.39 0.23 17.08
N GLY A 31 10.33 0.90 17.75
CA GLY A 31 10.20 1.23 19.17
C GLY A 31 11.16 2.32 19.60
N ARG A 32 11.11 2.65 20.88
CA ARG A 32 12.01 3.64 21.50
C ARG A 32 13.06 2.95 22.35
N TYR A 33 14.31 3.36 22.17
CA TYR A 33 15.45 2.84 22.90
C TYR A 33 15.60 3.53 24.27
N PHE A 34 15.78 2.72 25.31
CA PHE A 34 16.02 3.15 26.68
C PHE A 34 17.17 2.33 27.28
N THR A 35 17.79 2.88 28.31
CA THR A 35 18.82 2.19 29.08
C THR A 35 18.43 2.23 30.55
N ASP A 36 18.42 1.08 31.21
CA ASP A 36 18.21 0.97 32.66
C ASP A 36 19.31 0.11 33.27
N ALA A 37 19.91 0.58 34.37
CA ALA A 37 21.02 -0.08 35.07
C ALA A 37 22.17 -0.59 34.15
N GLY A 38 22.43 0.11 33.04
CA GLY A 38 23.46 -0.26 32.05
C GLY A 38 23.00 -1.29 31.00
N VAL A 39 21.76 -1.76 31.06
CA VAL A 39 21.15 -2.66 30.07
C VAL A 39 20.28 -1.85 29.11
N GLY A 40 20.55 -1.99 27.82
CA GLY A 40 19.74 -1.41 26.75
C GLY A 40 18.49 -2.24 26.48
N PHE A 41 17.35 -1.57 26.33
CA PHE A 41 16.10 -2.20 25.90
C PHE A 41 15.28 -1.27 25.02
N VAL A 42 14.45 -1.86 24.18
CA VAL A 42 13.53 -1.14 23.30
C VAL A 42 12.11 -1.45 23.71
N VAL A 43 11.33 -0.38 23.88
CA VAL A 43 9.88 -0.45 24.09
C VAL A 43 9.21 -0.32 22.72
N PRO A 44 8.49 -1.35 22.24
CA PRO A 44 7.75 -1.28 20.98
C PRO A 44 6.72 -0.15 21.00
N ASP A 45 6.55 0.54 19.87
CA ASP A 45 5.52 1.58 19.73
C ASP A 45 4.11 0.97 19.64
N ASP A 46 4.01 -0.22 19.04
CA ASP A 46 2.77 -0.97 18.97
C ASP A 46 2.43 -1.62 20.32
N SER A 47 1.42 -1.05 21.00
CA SER A 47 0.89 -1.56 22.29
C SER A 47 0.45 -3.03 22.29
N ARG A 48 0.22 -3.64 21.11
CA ARG A 48 -0.07 -5.08 21.00
C ARG A 48 1.14 -5.95 21.36
N LEU A 49 2.34 -5.40 21.27
CA LEU A 49 3.61 -6.02 21.66
C LEU A 49 3.96 -5.60 23.09
N SER A 50 3.30 -6.22 24.06
CA SER A 50 3.43 -5.87 25.48
C SER A 50 4.69 -6.47 26.15
N PHE A 51 5.83 -6.49 25.45
CA PHE A 51 7.09 -7.00 25.99
C PHE A 51 8.26 -6.11 25.56
N ASP A 52 9.20 -5.92 26.48
CA ASP A 52 10.44 -5.20 26.16
C ASP A 52 11.39 -6.10 25.39
N ILE A 53 12.17 -5.49 24.50
CA ILE A 53 13.20 -6.17 23.72
C ILE A 53 14.56 -5.76 24.26
N LEU A 54 15.30 -6.70 24.84
CA LEU A 54 16.66 -6.46 25.30
C LEU A 54 17.60 -6.33 24.09
N ILE A 55 18.46 -5.32 24.13
CA ILE A 55 19.47 -5.07 23.09
C ILE A 55 20.86 -5.26 23.71
N PRO A 56 21.63 -6.25 23.26
CA PRO A 56 23.02 -6.42 23.68
C PRO A 56 23.85 -5.17 23.33
N PRO A 57 24.88 -4.82 24.11
CA PRO A 57 25.66 -3.60 23.91
C PRO A 57 26.37 -3.54 22.54
N GLU A 58 26.71 -4.71 21.99
CA GLU A 58 27.33 -4.88 20.67
C GLU A 58 26.39 -4.44 19.52
N GLU A 59 25.07 -4.50 19.74
CA GLU A 59 24.02 -4.39 18.71
C GLU A 59 23.19 -3.09 18.86
N ILE A 60 23.73 -2.08 19.54
CA ILE A 60 23.05 -0.80 19.80
C ILE A 60 23.07 0.13 18.57
N MET A 61 23.98 -0.06 17.61
CA MET A 61 24.18 0.81 16.44
C MET A 61 24.31 2.32 16.79
N GLY A 62 24.81 2.64 17.98
CA GLY A 62 24.96 4.03 18.45
C GLY A 62 23.65 4.73 18.83
N ALA A 63 22.54 4.00 19.00
CA ALA A 63 21.30 4.54 19.51
C ALA A 63 21.47 5.20 20.89
N ARG A 64 20.87 6.38 21.06
CA ARG A 64 20.85 7.12 22.32
C ARG A 64 19.51 6.94 23.02
N MET A 65 19.51 7.18 24.33
CA MET A 65 18.29 7.14 25.13
C MET A 65 17.23 8.07 24.54
N GLY A 66 16.03 7.54 24.30
CA GLY A 66 14.89 8.24 23.72
C GLY A 66 14.78 8.15 22.20
N TYR A 67 15.77 7.57 21.49
CA TYR A 67 15.73 7.47 20.03
C TYR A 67 14.71 6.43 19.57
N VAL A 68 14.02 6.75 18.48
CA VAL A 68 13.21 5.80 17.74
C VAL A 68 14.15 4.93 16.90
N VAL A 69 13.99 3.62 17.04
CA VAL A 69 14.85 2.61 16.44
C VAL A 69 14.01 1.51 15.83
N VAL A 70 14.59 0.84 14.83
CA VAL A 70 14.03 -0.35 14.21
C VAL A 70 14.83 -1.55 14.71
N VAL A 71 14.11 -2.54 15.24
CA VAL A 71 14.69 -3.72 15.88
C VAL A 71 14.28 -4.96 15.12
N GLU A 72 15.25 -5.85 14.90
CA GLU A 72 15.01 -7.22 14.44
C GLU A 72 15.15 -8.18 15.64
N LEU A 73 14.15 -9.04 15.85
CA LEU A 73 14.18 -10.02 16.93
C LEU A 73 15.15 -11.16 16.59
N THR A 74 16.17 -11.33 17.43
CA THR A 74 17.09 -12.48 17.38
C THR A 74 16.55 -13.63 18.22
N GLN A 75 15.96 -13.32 19.38
CA GLN A 75 15.33 -14.29 20.28
C GLN A 75 13.94 -13.82 20.68
N ARG A 76 12.96 -14.73 20.54
CA ARG A 76 11.58 -14.45 20.95
C ARG A 76 11.39 -14.53 22.45
N PRO A 77 10.43 -13.78 23.01
CA PRO A 77 10.10 -13.89 24.42
C PRO A 77 9.55 -15.29 24.69
N THR A 78 10.01 -15.88 25.79
CA THR A 78 9.43 -17.11 26.34
C THR A 78 8.80 -16.79 27.69
N ARG A 79 8.17 -17.77 28.35
CA ARG A 79 7.61 -17.57 29.70
C ARG A 79 8.65 -17.15 30.74
N ARG A 80 9.94 -17.44 30.50
CA ARG A 80 11.03 -17.20 31.45
C ARG A 80 12.06 -16.18 30.97
N THR A 81 12.08 -15.87 29.68
CA THR A 81 13.10 -15.02 29.06
C THR A 81 12.44 -13.87 28.33
N LYS A 82 12.98 -12.66 28.49
CA LYS A 82 12.61 -11.50 27.67
C LYS A 82 12.99 -11.72 26.21
N ALA A 83 12.41 -10.93 25.31
CA ALA A 83 12.82 -10.91 23.91
C ALA A 83 14.23 -10.31 23.81
N VAL A 84 15.04 -10.81 22.88
CA VAL A 84 16.34 -10.22 22.54
C VAL A 84 16.30 -9.83 21.07
N GLY A 85 16.84 -8.67 20.77
CA GLY A 85 16.91 -8.15 19.41
C GLY A 85 18.22 -7.41 19.15
N LYS A 86 18.38 -7.03 17.89
CA LYS A 86 19.44 -6.13 17.43
C LYS A 86 18.80 -4.93 16.76
N ILE A 87 19.40 -3.76 16.94
CA ILE A 87 18.97 -2.58 16.20
C ILE A 87 19.51 -2.74 14.77
N VAL A 88 18.65 -2.49 13.78
CA VAL A 88 19.03 -2.52 12.35
C VAL A 88 19.08 -1.12 11.74
N GLU A 89 18.36 -0.17 12.34
CA GLU A 89 18.27 1.20 11.86
C GLU A 89 17.92 2.13 13.03
N VAL A 90 18.53 3.31 13.05
CA VAL A 90 18.25 4.38 14.02
C VAL A 90 17.56 5.52 13.28
N LEU A 91 16.30 5.79 13.62
CA LEU A 91 15.50 6.85 12.99
C LEU A 91 15.73 8.22 13.67
N GLY A 92 16.20 8.23 14.92
CA GLY A 92 16.54 9.43 15.69
C GLY A 92 15.45 9.85 16.69
N ASP A 93 15.48 11.10 17.16
CA ASP A 93 14.58 11.66 18.18
C ASP A 93 13.58 12.71 17.66
N ASN A 94 13.66 13.06 16.38
CA ASN A 94 12.84 14.11 15.80
C ASN A 94 11.39 13.67 15.57
N MET A 95 10.52 13.91 16.55
CA MET A 95 9.09 13.56 16.58
C MET A 95 8.20 14.35 15.58
N GLY A 96 8.71 14.69 14.39
CA GLY A 96 7.97 15.39 13.33
C GLY A 96 7.11 14.47 12.45
N THR A 97 6.39 15.07 11.49
CA THR A 97 5.51 14.34 10.54
C THR A 97 6.26 13.29 9.73
N GLY A 98 7.51 13.56 9.33
CA GLY A 98 8.34 12.60 8.58
C GLY A 98 8.57 11.30 9.36
N MET A 99 8.87 11.41 10.66
CA MET A 99 9.05 10.25 11.53
C MET A 99 7.77 9.43 11.68
N ALA A 100 6.61 10.07 11.82
CA ALA A 100 5.33 9.36 11.89
C ALA A 100 5.05 8.55 10.62
N VAL A 101 5.39 9.09 9.44
CA VAL A 101 5.28 8.39 8.16
C VAL A 101 6.25 7.20 8.11
N ASP A 102 7.51 7.41 8.47
CA ASP A 102 8.54 6.36 8.49
C ASP A 102 8.21 5.20 9.44
N MET A 103 7.64 5.52 10.60
CA MET A 103 7.16 4.54 11.59
C MET A 103 5.97 3.75 11.04
N ALA A 104 5.01 4.42 10.40
CA ALA A 104 3.83 3.78 9.83
C ALA A 104 4.20 2.84 8.68
N LEU A 105 5.08 3.27 7.77
CA LEU A 105 5.58 2.46 6.65
C LEU A 105 6.18 1.15 7.14
N ARG A 106 7.03 1.21 8.19
CA ARG A 106 7.71 0.03 8.74
C ARG A 106 6.76 -0.87 9.55
N THR A 107 5.92 -0.28 10.39
CA THR A 107 4.97 -1.02 11.25
C THR A 107 3.96 -1.82 10.41
N HIS A 108 3.53 -1.26 9.29
CA HIS A 108 2.60 -1.89 8.38
C HIS A 108 3.28 -2.67 7.24
N GLU A 109 4.61 -2.76 7.24
CA GLU A 109 5.40 -3.46 6.22
C GLU A 109 5.04 -2.99 4.79
N ILE A 110 4.78 -1.68 4.63
CA ILE A 110 4.43 -1.07 3.34
C ILE A 110 5.73 -0.90 2.55
N PRO A 111 5.87 -1.54 1.37
CA PRO A 111 7.05 -1.37 0.53
C PRO A 111 7.08 0.05 -0.02
N TYR A 112 8.11 0.81 0.34
CA TYR A 112 8.33 2.19 -0.12
C TYR A 112 9.60 2.33 -0.98
N VAL A 113 10.49 1.33 -0.95
CA VAL A 113 11.72 1.31 -1.76
C VAL A 113 11.45 0.57 -3.06
N TRP A 114 11.74 1.22 -4.19
CA TRP A 114 11.64 0.59 -5.50
C TRP A 114 12.86 -0.31 -5.76
N PRO A 115 12.65 -1.56 -6.19
CA PRO A 115 13.77 -2.42 -6.59
C PRO A 115 14.53 -1.83 -7.79
N PRO A 116 15.87 -1.97 -7.86
CA PRO A 116 16.66 -1.46 -9.00
C PRO A 116 16.22 -2.00 -10.37
N ALA A 117 15.63 -3.19 -10.39
CA ALA A 117 15.06 -3.77 -11.61
C ALA A 117 13.86 -2.96 -12.14
N VAL A 118 13.03 -2.41 -11.26
CA VAL A 118 11.88 -1.58 -11.62
C VAL A 118 12.37 -0.23 -12.16
N GLU A 119 13.36 0.38 -11.51
CA GLU A 119 13.96 1.63 -11.97
C GLU A 119 14.59 1.47 -13.37
N LYS A 120 15.32 0.36 -13.58
CA LYS A 120 15.89 0.02 -14.89
C LYS A 120 14.83 -0.22 -15.97
N GLN A 121 13.68 -0.77 -15.60
CA GLN A 121 12.58 -0.99 -16.55
C GLN A 121 11.92 0.34 -16.94
N VAL A 122 11.70 1.23 -15.98
CA VAL A 122 11.03 2.52 -16.19
C VAL A 122 11.91 3.50 -16.98
N SER A 123 13.24 3.43 -16.82
CA SER A 123 14.17 4.34 -17.52
C SER A 123 14.14 4.24 -19.05
N GLY A 124 13.63 3.13 -19.60
CA GLY A 124 13.45 2.94 -21.05
C GLY A 124 12.16 3.55 -21.61
N LEU A 125 11.27 4.08 -20.76
CA LEU A 125 10.00 4.65 -21.21
C LEU A 125 10.21 6.03 -21.83
N LYS A 126 9.56 6.26 -22.97
CA LYS A 126 9.55 7.56 -23.65
C LYS A 126 8.40 8.40 -23.09
N GLU A 127 8.60 9.72 -23.05
CA GLU A 127 7.59 10.68 -22.60
C GLU A 127 6.33 10.65 -23.48
N GLN A 128 6.49 10.43 -24.78
CA GLN A 128 5.39 10.37 -25.74
C GLN A 128 5.08 8.94 -26.17
N VAL A 129 3.79 8.67 -26.37
CA VAL A 129 3.32 7.37 -26.85
C VAL A 129 3.70 7.19 -28.33
N PRO A 130 4.47 6.14 -28.67
CA PRO A 130 4.88 5.85 -30.05
C PRO A 130 3.67 5.57 -30.96
N GLU A 131 3.76 5.91 -32.24
CA GLU A 131 2.66 5.70 -33.21
C GLU A 131 2.39 4.20 -33.41
N GLU A 132 3.43 3.36 -33.32
CA GLU A 132 3.32 1.90 -33.45
C GLU A 132 2.41 1.32 -32.36
N ALA A 133 2.40 1.90 -31.15
CA ALA A 133 1.54 1.47 -30.05
C ALA A 133 0.07 1.90 -30.19
N LYS A 134 -0.22 2.81 -31.13
CA LYS A 134 -1.57 3.30 -31.43
C LYS A 134 -2.29 2.44 -32.46
N ALA A 135 -1.56 1.67 -33.26
CA ALA A 135 -2.12 0.78 -34.28
C ALA A 135 -3.11 -0.24 -33.67
N GLY A 136 -4.28 -0.41 -34.31
CA GLY A 136 -5.33 -1.34 -33.85
C GLY A 136 -6.20 -0.86 -32.69
N ARG A 137 -5.98 0.36 -32.18
CA ARG A 137 -6.83 0.97 -31.13
C ARG A 137 -7.91 1.87 -31.75
N VAL A 138 -9.05 1.99 -31.07
CA VAL A 138 -10.10 2.94 -31.45
C VAL A 138 -9.62 4.35 -31.14
N ASP A 139 -9.61 5.22 -32.15
CA ASP A 139 -9.23 6.62 -31.98
C ASP A 139 -10.39 7.42 -31.38
N LEU A 140 -10.17 7.96 -30.18
CA LEU A 140 -11.12 8.82 -29.45
C LEU A 140 -10.57 10.24 -29.22
N ARG A 141 -9.49 10.64 -29.91
CA ARG A 141 -8.83 11.94 -29.70
C ARG A 141 -9.70 13.14 -30.04
N SER A 142 -10.77 12.96 -30.82
CA SER A 142 -11.74 14.00 -31.17
C SER A 142 -12.87 14.17 -30.16
N LEU A 143 -13.07 13.21 -29.23
CA LEU A 143 -14.06 13.34 -28.17
C LEU A 143 -13.52 14.29 -27.08
N PRO A 144 -14.32 15.24 -26.58
CA PRO A 144 -13.91 16.16 -25.53
C PRO A 144 -13.99 15.47 -24.16
N LEU A 145 -13.11 14.50 -23.95
CA LEU A 145 -12.91 13.81 -22.69
C LEU A 145 -12.27 14.77 -21.67
N VAL A 146 -12.76 14.73 -20.43
CA VAL A 146 -12.21 15.51 -19.31
C VAL A 146 -11.94 14.59 -18.12
N THR A 147 -10.97 14.97 -17.29
CA THR A 147 -10.70 14.35 -15.98
C THR A 147 -11.20 15.30 -14.89
N ILE A 148 -11.63 14.77 -13.74
CA ILE A 148 -12.21 15.57 -12.65
C ILE A 148 -11.61 15.05 -11.36
N ASP A 149 -10.53 15.70 -10.94
CA ASP A 149 -9.67 15.28 -9.84
C ASP A 149 -9.34 16.46 -8.92
N GLY A 150 -8.75 16.19 -7.76
CA GLY A 150 -8.32 17.23 -6.82
C GLY A 150 -7.15 18.07 -7.33
N GLU A 151 -6.97 19.28 -6.78
CA GLU A 151 -5.92 20.23 -7.20
C GLU A 151 -4.49 19.66 -7.08
N ASP A 152 -4.26 18.82 -6.08
CA ASP A 152 -2.96 18.19 -5.81
C ASP A 152 -2.72 16.88 -6.58
N ALA A 153 -3.71 16.36 -7.31
CA ALA A 153 -3.57 15.12 -8.06
C ALA A 153 -2.58 15.27 -9.22
N ARG A 154 -1.82 14.20 -9.52
CA ARG A 154 -0.84 14.17 -10.62
C ARG A 154 -0.96 12.92 -11.50
N ASP A 155 -1.82 12.00 -11.10
CA ASP A 155 -2.07 10.68 -11.66
C ASP A 155 -3.52 10.57 -12.15
N PHE A 156 -3.78 11.07 -13.36
CA PHE A 156 -5.13 11.09 -13.95
C PHE A 156 -5.44 9.77 -14.68
N ASP A 157 -6.11 8.85 -13.99
CA ASP A 157 -6.38 7.50 -14.50
C ASP A 157 -7.71 7.35 -15.27
N ASP A 158 -8.67 8.26 -15.05
CA ASP A 158 -9.97 8.21 -15.70
C ASP A 158 -10.36 9.51 -16.41
N ALA A 159 -11.09 9.33 -17.51
CA ALA A 159 -11.64 10.43 -18.29
C ALA A 159 -13.10 10.10 -18.63
N VAL A 160 -13.94 11.12 -18.60
CA VAL A 160 -15.39 10.99 -18.83
C VAL A 160 -15.86 11.95 -19.93
N TYR A 161 -16.84 11.48 -20.69
CA TYR A 161 -17.59 12.27 -21.66
C TYR A 161 -19.00 11.69 -21.74
N CYS A 162 -20.00 12.55 -21.89
CA CYS A 162 -21.38 12.11 -22.08
C CYS A 162 -22.07 12.91 -23.18
N GLU A 163 -22.94 12.23 -23.92
CA GLU A 163 -23.82 12.82 -24.94
C GLU A 163 -25.26 12.40 -24.68
N LYS A 164 -26.21 13.28 -25.05
CA LYS A 164 -27.63 12.97 -24.93
C LYS A 164 -28.00 11.92 -25.98
N LYS A 165 -28.35 10.71 -25.54
CA LYS A 165 -28.83 9.66 -26.43
C LYS A 165 -30.13 10.09 -27.11
N THR A 166 -30.10 10.22 -28.43
CA THR A 166 -31.31 10.47 -29.21
C THR A 166 -32.18 9.20 -29.18
N ARG A 167 -33.40 9.31 -28.66
CA ARG A 167 -34.41 8.25 -28.81
C ARG A 167 -34.98 8.37 -30.22
N ARG A 168 -34.48 7.58 -31.19
CA ARG A 168 -35.28 7.31 -32.40
C ARG A 168 -36.58 6.65 -31.93
N ARG A 169 -37.73 7.24 -32.26
CA ARG A 169 -39.02 6.54 -32.24
C ARG A 169 -38.85 5.25 -33.04
N ALA A 170 -39.36 4.14 -32.51
CA ALA A 170 -39.33 2.85 -33.19
C ALA A 170 -39.98 2.99 -34.58
N GLY A 171 -39.24 2.66 -35.63
CA GLY A 171 -39.71 2.74 -37.01
C GLY A 171 -38.57 2.62 -38.03
N ALA A 172 -38.40 1.41 -38.55
CA ALA A 172 -37.75 1.01 -39.80
C ALA A 172 -36.24 1.30 -40.04
N CYS A 173 -35.60 0.25 -40.59
CA CYS A 173 -34.28 0.16 -41.26
C CYS A 173 -33.02 0.38 -40.40
N GLY A 174 -31.99 -0.47 -40.39
CA GLY A 174 -31.63 -1.62 -41.24
C GLY A 174 -30.09 -1.67 -41.35
N SER A 175 -29.46 -2.60 -40.62
CA SER A 175 -28.13 -3.24 -40.81
C SER A 175 -27.41 -3.51 -39.46
N PRO A 176 -26.74 -4.67 -39.29
CA PRO A 176 -26.16 -5.09 -38.02
C PRO A 176 -24.67 -4.72 -37.95
N LEU A 177 -24.29 -3.85 -37.01
CA LEU A 177 -22.91 -3.78 -36.55
C LEU A 177 -22.67 -4.87 -35.49
N PRO A 178 -21.50 -5.53 -35.48
CA PRO A 178 -21.27 -6.70 -34.67
C PRO A 178 -21.33 -6.36 -33.18
N THR A 179 -22.31 -6.96 -32.51
CA THR A 179 -22.44 -7.00 -31.07
C THR A 179 -21.32 -7.85 -30.47
N SER A 180 -20.23 -7.21 -30.04
CA SER A 180 -19.36 -7.74 -28.99
C SER A 180 -19.13 -6.68 -27.92
N ALA A 181 -20.21 -6.27 -27.27
CA ALA A 181 -20.13 -5.60 -25.99
C ALA A 181 -21.31 -6.08 -25.15
N THR A 182 -20.99 -6.94 -24.19
CA THR A 182 -21.84 -7.50 -23.15
C THR A 182 -22.93 -6.52 -22.74
N THR A 183 -24.16 -6.86 -23.13
CA THR A 183 -25.36 -6.12 -22.78
C THR A 183 -25.59 -6.25 -21.28
N CYS A 184 -25.18 -5.26 -20.49
CA CYS A 184 -25.58 -5.20 -19.09
C CYS A 184 -26.94 -4.51 -19.00
N ALA A 185 -27.95 -5.33 -18.70
CA ALA A 185 -29.36 -4.96 -18.64
C ALA A 185 -29.69 -4.08 -17.42
N ARG A 186 -30.69 -3.21 -17.66
CA ARG A 186 -31.64 -2.58 -16.71
C ARG A 186 -31.12 -1.53 -15.73
N GLY A 187 -31.77 -0.37 -15.81
CA GLY A 187 -31.90 0.61 -14.75
C GLY A 187 -30.73 1.57 -14.60
N ARG A 188 -30.88 2.79 -15.15
CA ARG A 188 -30.09 4.00 -14.82
C ARG A 188 -28.58 3.75 -14.73
N ARG A 189 -27.88 3.68 -15.87
CA ARG A 189 -26.42 3.51 -15.85
C ARG A 189 -25.71 4.55 -16.69
N TRP A 190 -24.87 5.32 -16.03
CA TRP A 190 -23.82 6.17 -16.56
C TRP A 190 -22.89 5.31 -17.43
N MET A 191 -22.59 5.75 -18.66
CA MET A 191 -21.54 5.14 -19.46
C MET A 191 -20.19 5.67 -18.98
N ARG A 192 -19.47 4.89 -18.17
CA ARG A 192 -18.02 5.04 -18.04
C ARG A 192 -17.40 4.44 -19.30
N LYS A 193 -16.95 5.27 -20.25
CA LYS A 193 -15.93 4.84 -21.20
C LYS A 193 -14.58 5.15 -20.53
N ARG A 194 -13.91 4.15 -19.96
CA ARG A 194 -12.50 4.28 -19.58
C ARG A 194 -11.70 4.42 -20.86
N ALA A 195 -11.30 5.64 -21.19
CA ALA A 195 -10.27 5.90 -22.17
C ALA A 195 -8.97 6.15 -21.41
N VAL A 196 -7.91 5.39 -21.72
CA VAL A 196 -6.55 5.72 -21.29
C VAL A 196 -6.14 6.92 -22.14
N VAL A 197 -6.16 8.11 -21.55
CA VAL A 197 -5.77 9.36 -22.23
C VAL A 197 -4.32 9.64 -21.83
N ALA A 198 -3.41 9.67 -22.80
CA ALA A 198 -2.05 10.16 -22.55
C ALA A 198 -2.12 11.67 -22.19
N PRO A 199 -1.40 12.14 -21.16
CA PRO A 199 -1.46 13.54 -20.76
C PRO A 199 -0.98 14.43 -21.90
N ARG A 200 -1.79 15.41 -22.27
CA ARG A 200 -1.32 16.54 -23.10
C ARG A 200 -0.53 17.46 -22.20
N SER A 201 0.71 17.77 -22.58
CA SER A 201 1.49 18.86 -21.99
C SER A 201 0.80 20.20 -22.29
N THR A 202 -0.11 20.61 -21.41
CA THR A 202 -0.64 21.97 -21.43
C THR A 202 0.38 22.88 -20.77
N SER A 203 1.24 23.47 -21.60
CA SER A 203 1.85 24.76 -21.29
C SER A 203 0.78 25.85 -21.38
N ARG A 204 0.52 26.55 -20.26
CA ARG A 204 0.04 27.96 -20.13
C ARG A 204 -0.49 28.13 -18.69
N ARG A 205 0.19 28.87 -17.83
CA ARG A 205 0.32 30.34 -17.70
C ARG A 205 -0.67 30.87 -16.65
N ARG A 206 -0.04 31.38 -15.57
CA ARG A 206 -0.54 32.10 -14.39
C ARG A 206 -1.13 31.24 -13.29
#